data_AF-X0WF71-F1
#
_entry.id   AF-X0WF71-F1
#
_cell.length_a   1.000
_cell.length_b   1.000
_cell.length_c   1.000
_cell.angle_alpha   90.00
_cell.angle_beta   90.00
_cell.angle_gamma   90.00
#
_symmetry.space_group_name_H-M   'P 1'
#
loop_
_entity.id
_entity.type
_entity.pdbx_description
1 polymer ?
#
loop_
_entity_poly.entity_id
_entity_poly.type
_entity_poly.pdbx_seq_one_letter_code
_entity_poly.pdbx_strand_id
1 'polypeptide(L)' 'GWTGKVAWDIYLFYEPGVEWTKTPPRPIYWMHQLKDSWAHKEHFRTGDGLVNELLNAMTKLLDGA' A
#
# COMPACT_ATOMS: atom_id res chain seq x y z
N GLY A 1 1.56 22.38 3.58
CA GLY A 1 0.45 21.42 3.65
C GLY A 1 -0.84 22.16 3.90
N TRP A 2 -1.85 21.95 3.06
CA TRP A 2 -3.13 22.66 3.12
C TRP A 2 -3.89 22.25 4.39
N THR A 3 -4.02 23.17 5.35
CA THR A 3 -4.84 23.09 6.58
C THR A 3 -4.50 22.00 7.64
N GLY A 4 -3.30 21.41 7.64
CA GLY A 4 -2.88 20.53 8.74
C GLY A 4 -3.56 19.15 8.75
N LYS A 5 -4.18 18.74 7.64
CA LYS A 5 -4.52 17.33 7.44
C LYS A 5 -3.23 16.55 7.19
N VAL A 6 -3.07 15.45 7.93
CA VAL A 6 -1.95 14.52 7.78
C VAL A 6 -1.85 14.12 6.30
N ALA A 7 -0.66 14.21 5.71
CA ALA A 7 -0.45 13.68 4.37
C ALA A 7 -0.58 12.15 4.45
N TRP A 8 -1.40 11.57 3.57
CA TRP A 8 -1.66 10.14 3.57
C TRP A 8 -0.96 9.50 2.39
N ASP A 9 -0.04 8.60 2.68
CA ASP A 9 0.56 7.71 1.69
C ASP A 9 -0.29 6.45 1.55
N ILE A 10 -0.43 5.98 0.31
CA ILE A 10 -1.06 4.70 -0.06
C ILE A 10 -0.06 3.95 -0.91
N TYR A 11 0.19 2.69 -0.55
CA TYR A 11 1.10 1.80 -1.26
C TYR A 11 0.27 0.70 -1.93
N LEU A 12 0.41 0.55 -3.24
CA LEU A 12 -0.28 -0.44 -4.07
C LEU A 12 0.74 -1.40 -4.66
N PHE A 13 0.51 -2.69 -4.50
CA PHE A 13 1.41 -3.76 -4.97
C PHE A 13 0.77 -4.51 -6.13
N TYR A 14 1.56 -4.73 -7.16
CA TYR A 14 1.17 -5.42 -8.40
C TYR A 14 2.14 -6.56 -8.67
N GLU A 15 1.68 -7.60 -9.36
CA GLU A 15 2.54 -8.71 -9.74
C GLU A 15 3.66 -8.24 -10.68
N PRO A 16 4.84 -8.89 -10.62
CA PRO A 16 5.92 -8.63 -11.56
C PRO A 16 5.48 -8.85 -13.02
N GLY A 17 5.96 -8.00 -13.92
CA GLY A 17 5.65 -8.10 -15.35
C GLY A 17 4.24 -7.63 -15.75
N VAL A 18 3.40 -7.20 -14.80
CA VAL A 18 2.10 -6.62 -15.15
C VAL A 18 2.27 -5.23 -15.75
N GLU A 19 1.73 -5.06 -16.95
CA GLU A 19 1.71 -3.78 -17.66
C GLU A 19 0.41 -3.02 -17.41
N TRP A 20 0.55 -1.69 -17.28
CA TRP A 20 -0.60 -0.80 -17.19
C TRP A 20 -1.00 -0.38 -18.60
N THR A 21 -2.23 -0.72 -18.99
CA THR A 21 -2.76 -0.36 -20.32
C THR A 21 -3.74 0.80 -20.21
N LYS A 22 -4.99 0.65 -20.67
CA LYS A 22 -6.02 1.69 -20.55
C LYS A 22 -6.59 1.79 -19.13
N THR A 23 -6.67 0.67 -18.43
CA THR A 23 -7.13 0.60 -17.04
C THR A 23 -6.02 -0.01 -16.20
N PRO A 24 -5.71 0.57 -15.03
CA PRO A 24 -4.75 -0.05 -14.13
C PRO A 24 -5.29 -1.42 -13.69
N PRO A 25 -4.41 -2.43 -13.59
CA PRO A 25 -4.77 -3.72 -13.02
C PRO A 25 -5.26 -3.54 -11.57
N ARG A 26 -5.94 -4.56 -11.04
CA ARG A 26 -6.25 -4.57 -9.61
C ARG A 26 -4.96 -4.84 -8.83
N PRO A 27 -4.63 -4.05 -7.79
CA PRO A 27 -3.52 -4.39 -6.91
C PRO A 27 -3.78 -5.72 -6.22
N ILE A 28 -2.74 -6.53 -6.07
CA ILE A 28 -2.82 -7.80 -5.33
C ILE A 28 -2.72 -7.59 -3.82
N TYR A 29 -2.15 -6.45 -3.40
CA TYR A 29 -2.13 -6.00 -2.02
C TYR A 29 -2.04 -4.48 -1.94
N TRP A 30 -2.46 -3.91 -0.82
CA TRP A 30 -2.32 -2.48 -0.56
C TRP A 30 -2.29 -2.16 0.93
N MET A 31 -1.75 -1.00 1.29
CA MET A 31 -1.75 -0.46 2.65
C MET A 31 -1.75 1.08 2.64
N HIS A 32 -2.13 1.71 3.74
CA HIS A 32 -2.24 3.17 3.84
C HIS A 32 -1.84 3.72 5.22
N GLN A 33 -1.57 5.04 5.27
CA GLN A 33 -1.26 5.78 6.51
C GLN A 33 -2.40 6.67 7.00
N LEU A 34 -3.61 6.47 6.47
CA LEU A 34 -4.82 7.20 6.88
C LEU A 34 -5.38 6.70 8.23
N LYS A 35 -5.31 7.55 9.26
CA LYS A 35 -5.84 7.27 10.62
C LYS A 35 -7.24 7.87 10.79
N ASP A 36 -8.18 7.45 9.94
CA ASP A 36 -9.58 7.90 9.98
C ASP A 36 -10.55 6.73 10.16
N SER A 37 -11.74 7.01 10.69
CA SER A 37 -12.77 5.99 10.97
C SER A 37 -13.39 5.39 9.70
N TRP A 38 -13.34 6.11 8.59
CA TRP A 38 -13.83 5.62 7.29
C TRP A 38 -12.80 4.73 6.57
N ALA A 39 -11.55 4.72 7.05
CA ALA A 39 -10.47 3.96 6.45
C ALA A 39 -10.44 2.52 6.98
N HIS A 40 -10.04 1.60 6.12
CA HIS A 40 -9.91 0.18 6.43
C HIS A 40 -8.75 -0.06 7.41
N LYS A 41 -9.06 -0.30 8.68
CA LYS A 41 -8.05 -0.48 9.75
C LYS A 41 -7.11 -1.65 9.46
N GLU A 42 -7.57 -2.65 8.73
CA GLU A 42 -6.81 -3.81 8.29
C GLU A 42 -5.63 -3.43 7.36
N HIS A 43 -5.73 -2.32 6.64
CA HIS A 43 -4.71 -1.79 5.73
C HIS A 43 -3.92 -0.63 6.33
N PHE A 44 -4.28 -0.15 7.52
CA PHE A 44 -3.56 0.93 8.20
C PHE A 44 -2.20 0.44 8.72
N ARG A 45 -1.11 1.07 8.28
CA ARG A 45 0.25 0.82 8.75
C ARG A 45 0.98 2.14 8.98
N THR A 46 1.84 2.20 9.99
CA THR A 46 2.66 3.40 10.29
C THR A 46 3.87 2.99 11.13
N GLY A 47 4.85 3.89 11.26
CA GLY A 47 6.11 3.63 11.99
C GLY A 47 6.78 2.33 11.55
N ASP A 48 7.29 1.56 12.50
CA ASP A 48 7.94 0.26 12.23
C ASP A 48 6.97 -0.75 11.60
N GLY A 49 5.68 -0.65 11.91
CA GLY A 49 4.66 -1.51 11.30
C GLY A 49 4.51 -1.29 9.80
N LEU A 50 4.75 -0.07 9.31
CA LEU A 50 4.81 0.22 7.88
C LEU A 50 6.05 -0.40 7.25
N VAL A 51 7.22 -0.18 7.84
CA VAL A 51 8.49 -0.71 7.33
C VAL A 51 8.44 -2.24 7.20
N ASN A 52 7.96 -2.91 8.25
CA ASN A 52 7.85 -4.37 8.27
C ASN A 52 6.86 -4.88 7.22
N GLU A 53 5.72 -4.21 7.04
CA GLU A 53 4.73 -4.62 6.04
C GLU A 53 5.21 -4.37 4.60
N LEU A 54 5.93 -3.27 4.36
CA LEU A 54 6.56 -3.00 3.06
C LEU A 54 7.55 -4.12 2.69
N LEU A 55 8.43 -4.50 3.62
CA LEU A 55 9.39 -5.59 3.42
C LEU A 55 8.66 -6.92 3.17
N ASN A 56 7.67 -7.26 4.00
CA ASN A 56 6.87 -8.48 3.84
C ASN A 56 6.14 -8.54 2.48
N ALA A 57 5.51 -7.45 2.06
CA ALA A 57 4.81 -7.37 0.79
C ALA A 57 5.77 -7.57 -0.39
N MET A 58 6.95 -6.93 -0.36
CA MET A 58 7.97 -7.10 -1.39
C MET A 58 8.58 -8.50 -1.40
N THR A 59 8.87 -9.09 -0.24
CA THR A 59 9.36 -10.48 -0.15
C THR A 59 8.36 -11.45 -0.78
N LYS A 60 7.07 -11.34 -0.45
CA LYS A 60 6.03 -12.19 -1.04
C LYS A 60 5.90 -12.03 -2.56
N LEU A 61 6.08 -10.81 -3.07
CA LEU A 61 6.08 -10.58 -4.51
C LEU A 61 7.25 -11.25 -5.22
N LEU A 62 8.42 -11.31 -4.57
CA LEU A 62 9.62 -11.90 -5.15
C LEU A 62 9.66 -13.42 -5.01
N ASP A 63 9.13 -13.96 -3.91
CA ASP A 63 9.09 -15.41 -3.67
C ASP A 63 8.02 -16.13 -4.51
N GLY A 64 6.99 -15.40 -4.96
CA GLY A 64 5.93 -15.91 -5.82
C GLY A 64 6.15 -15.72 -7.33
N ALA A 65 7.31 -15.16 -7.73
CA ALA A 65 7.64 -14.80 -9.11
C ALA A 65 8.54 -15.85 -9.81
#